data_AF-A0A2E6KK73-F1
#
_entry.id   AF-A0A2E6KK73-F1
#
_cell.length_a   1.000
_cell.length_b   1.000
_cell.length_c   1.000
_cell.angle_alpha   90.00
_cell.angle_beta   90.00
_cell.angle_gamma   90.00
#
_symmetry.space_group_name_H-M   'P 1'
#
loop_
_entity.id
_entity.type
_entity.pdbx_description
1 polymer ?
#
loop_
_entity_poly.entity_id
_entity_poly.type
_entity_poly.pdbx_seq_one_letter_code
_entity_poly.pdbx_strand_id
1 'polypeptide(L)'
;MTNSAISEFMENNFQNDLFWDAVRQRKNDVALEVFKQDNFELDIYRTIDNGDNILIWAIKNKARDVIDHIFKLPKESIEALVNYKNSNNNNSNALFYAVNNNDIETIKQIKELGFSISPETIDLYNLNADQVEIETLQTLDWDKDLLNLKELHRFDGKIFNYISYGIKYREATSLVKKLIQLEEFDPFYQDDKTALRPYFTSRYYKHRQHVEGISNLILKKMHELDPKKAKKIASGFLGLRGHKLKP
;
A
#
# COMPACT_ATOMS: atom_id res chain seq x y z
N MET A 1 15.78 -31.17 35.61
CA MET A 1 15.73 -30.05 34.64
C MET A 1 14.96 -30.43 33.36
N THR A 2 15.11 -31.64 32.82
CA THR A 2 14.42 -32.09 31.59
C THR A 2 12.88 -32.12 31.65
N ASN A 3 12.28 -32.52 32.79
CA ASN A 3 10.82 -32.56 32.90
C ASN A 3 10.17 -31.17 32.94
N SER A 4 10.89 -30.12 33.38
CA SER A 4 10.37 -28.75 33.46
C SER A 4 10.24 -28.12 32.09
N ALA A 5 11.28 -28.23 31.25
CA ALA A 5 11.29 -27.68 29.90
C ALA A 5 10.26 -28.36 28.98
N ILE A 6 10.04 -29.68 29.16
CA ILE A 6 9.01 -30.41 28.40
C ILE A 6 7.61 -29.92 28.79
N SER A 7 7.35 -29.73 30.09
CA SER A 7 6.06 -29.20 30.56
C SER A 7 5.80 -27.78 30.07
N GLU A 8 6.80 -26.90 30.13
CA GLU A 8 6.73 -25.52 29.63
C GLU A 8 6.44 -25.46 28.12
N PHE A 9 7.14 -26.28 27.32
CA PHE A 9 6.88 -26.39 25.89
C PHE A 9 5.45 -26.88 25.58
N MET A 10 4.98 -27.89 26.30
CA MET A 10 3.62 -28.44 26.11
C MET A 10 2.54 -27.42 26.50
N GLU A 11 2.77 -26.66 27.57
CA GLU A 11 1.88 -25.59 28.00
C GLU A 11 1.81 -24.45 26.98
N ASN A 12 2.96 -23.97 26.49
CA ASN A 12 2.97 -22.92 25.46
C ASN A 12 2.31 -23.37 24.15
N ASN A 13 2.48 -24.63 23.74
CA ASN A 13 1.77 -25.19 22.57
C ASN A 13 0.26 -25.22 22.78
N PHE A 14 -0.19 -25.67 23.96
CA PHE A 14 -1.61 -25.68 24.31
C PHE A 14 -2.20 -24.27 24.32
N GLN A 15 -1.48 -23.30 24.91
CA GLN A 15 -1.89 -21.90 24.90
C GLN A 15 -1.95 -21.33 23.47
N ASN A 16 -1.00 -21.69 22.60
CA ASN A 16 -1.05 -21.31 21.19
C ASN A 16 -2.27 -21.91 20.48
N ASP A 17 -2.59 -23.19 20.70
CA ASP A 17 -3.82 -23.79 20.16
C ASP A 17 -5.07 -23.04 20.62
N LEU A 18 -5.16 -22.72 21.92
CA LEU A 18 -6.27 -21.94 22.48
C LEU A 18 -6.35 -20.53 21.87
N PHE A 19 -5.22 -19.83 21.77
CA PHE A 19 -5.13 -18.51 21.15
C PHE A 19 -5.63 -18.54 19.70
N TRP A 20 -5.09 -19.45 18.90
CA TRP A 20 -5.43 -19.54 17.49
C TRP A 20 -6.86 -20.02 17.25
N ASP A 21 -7.41 -20.88 18.12
CA ASP A 21 -8.83 -21.24 18.08
C ASP A 21 -9.73 -20.05 18.43
N ALA A 22 -9.35 -19.23 19.41
CA ALA A 22 -10.06 -18.00 19.73
C ALA A 22 -10.03 -17.01 18.55
N VAL A 23 -8.88 -16.84 17.90
CA VAL A 23 -8.70 -16.02 16.69
C VAL A 23 -9.60 -16.52 15.54
N ARG A 24 -9.60 -17.84 15.25
CA ARG A 24 -10.47 -18.44 14.22
C ARG A 24 -11.95 -18.22 14.50
N GLN A 25 -12.34 -18.36 15.77
CA GLN A 25 -13.71 -18.15 16.23
C GLN A 25 -14.07 -16.66 16.41
N ARG A 26 -13.15 -15.73 16.14
CA ARG A 26 -13.31 -14.28 16.34
C ARG A 26 -13.67 -13.88 17.77
N LYS A 27 -13.19 -14.65 18.75
CA LYS A 27 -13.30 -14.37 20.18
C LYS A 27 -12.11 -13.48 20.59
N ASN A 28 -12.16 -12.22 20.18
CA ASN A 28 -11.04 -11.28 20.33
C ASN A 28 -10.65 -11.05 21.79
N ASP A 29 -11.63 -11.04 22.69
CA ASP A 29 -11.45 -10.97 24.13
C ASP A 29 -10.66 -12.17 24.66
N VAL A 30 -11.06 -13.39 24.30
CA VAL A 30 -10.35 -14.62 24.71
C VAL A 30 -8.94 -14.66 24.12
N ALA A 31 -8.78 -14.33 22.83
CA ALA A 31 -7.47 -14.28 22.19
C ALA A 31 -6.55 -13.27 22.90
N LEU A 32 -7.08 -12.09 23.24
CA LEU A 32 -6.32 -11.06 23.94
C LEU A 32 -5.93 -11.47 25.36
N GLU A 33 -6.84 -12.13 26.10
CA GLU A 33 -6.53 -12.63 27.44
C GLU A 33 -5.46 -13.72 27.43
N VAL A 34 -5.47 -14.62 26.44
CA VAL A 34 -4.38 -15.60 26.27
C VAL A 34 -3.06 -14.90 25.91
N PHE A 35 -3.10 -13.94 24.99
CA PHE A 35 -1.90 -13.25 24.50
C PHE A 35 -1.23 -12.39 25.57
N LYS A 36 -1.97 -11.95 26.60
CA LYS A 36 -1.45 -11.17 27.72
C LYS A 36 -0.85 -12.01 28.85
N GLN A 37 -0.95 -13.34 28.79
CA GLN A 37 -0.45 -14.19 29.87
C GLN A 37 1.08 -14.09 29.97
N ASP A 38 1.57 -14.05 31.20
CA ASP A 38 3.00 -14.09 31.46
C ASP A 38 3.58 -15.39 30.88
N ASN A 39 4.66 -15.27 30.09
CA ASN A 39 5.36 -16.35 29.39
C ASN A 39 4.63 -16.95 28.17
N PHE A 40 3.56 -16.35 27.67
CA PHE A 40 3.01 -16.76 26.38
C PHE A 40 3.96 -16.38 25.23
N GLU A 41 4.46 -17.39 24.51
CA GLU A 41 5.27 -17.20 23.31
C GLU A 41 4.44 -17.48 22.07
N LEU A 42 4.05 -16.41 21.37
CA LEU A 42 3.25 -16.51 20.15
C LEU A 42 4.00 -17.28 19.04
N ASP A 43 3.37 -18.33 18.53
CA ASP A 43 3.79 -18.98 17.28
C ASP A 43 3.46 -18.08 16.08
N ILE A 44 4.41 -17.22 15.71
CA ILE A 44 4.29 -16.24 14.62
C ILE A 44 4.23 -16.87 13.22
N TYR A 45 4.55 -18.15 13.07
CA TYR A 45 4.56 -18.83 11.76
C TYR A 45 3.22 -19.49 11.43
N ARG A 46 2.34 -19.61 12.41
CA ARG A 46 1.00 -20.16 12.19
C ARG A 46 0.14 -19.16 11.42
N THR A 47 -0.75 -19.72 10.60
CA THR A 47 -1.72 -18.96 9.80
C THR A 47 -3.13 -19.48 10.05
N ILE A 48 -4.14 -18.66 9.74
CA ILE A 48 -5.56 -19.03 9.76
C ILE A 48 -6.06 -19.40 8.36
N ASP A 49 -7.34 -19.79 8.24
CA ASP A 49 -7.99 -20.44 7.09
C ASP A 49 -7.85 -19.76 5.70
N ASN A 50 -7.23 -18.58 5.60
CA ASN A 50 -6.90 -17.90 4.35
C ASN A 50 -5.39 -17.65 4.14
N GLY A 51 -4.51 -18.26 4.95
CA GLY A 51 -3.08 -17.96 4.96
C GLY A 51 -2.76 -16.60 5.59
N ASP A 52 -3.67 -15.98 6.34
CA ASP A 52 -3.34 -14.76 7.06
C ASP A 52 -2.52 -15.12 8.30
N ASN A 53 -1.43 -14.37 8.55
CA ASN A 53 -0.78 -14.38 9.85
C ASN A 53 -1.60 -13.53 10.85
N ILE A 54 -1.16 -13.51 12.10
CA ILE A 54 -1.90 -12.83 13.18
C ILE A 54 -2.03 -11.31 12.96
N LEU A 55 -0.99 -10.66 12.42
CA LEU A 55 -0.99 -9.22 12.18
C LEU A 55 -1.97 -8.85 11.06
N ILE A 56 -1.94 -9.59 9.94
CA ILE A 56 -2.90 -9.41 8.85
C ILE A 56 -4.33 -9.60 9.35
N TRP A 57 -4.58 -10.67 10.11
CA TRP A 57 -5.91 -10.92 10.69
C TRP A 57 -6.35 -9.77 11.60
N ALA A 58 -5.47 -9.29 12.48
CA ALA A 58 -5.79 -8.24 13.43
C ALA A 58 -6.15 -6.93 12.71
N ILE A 59 -5.40 -6.56 11.66
CA ILE A 59 -5.69 -5.39 10.81
C ILE A 59 -7.04 -5.54 10.10
N LYS A 60 -7.31 -6.71 9.50
CA LYS A 60 -8.58 -6.98 8.79
C LYS A 60 -9.79 -6.92 9.71
N ASN A 61 -9.63 -7.34 10.96
CA ASN A 61 -10.70 -7.34 11.96
C ASN A 61 -10.71 -6.10 12.86
N LYS A 62 -9.86 -5.11 12.58
CA LYS A 62 -9.72 -3.87 13.39
C LYS A 62 -9.50 -4.15 14.88
N ALA A 63 -8.75 -5.21 15.19
CA ALA A 63 -8.46 -5.65 16.55
C ALA A 63 -7.27 -4.88 17.14
N ARG A 64 -7.45 -3.57 17.37
CA ARG A 64 -6.39 -2.63 17.79
C ARG A 64 -5.57 -3.13 18.97
N ASP A 65 -6.22 -3.63 20.01
CA ASP A 65 -5.55 -4.16 21.21
C ASP A 65 -4.60 -5.33 20.88
N VAL A 66 -4.96 -6.19 19.93
CA VAL A 66 -4.12 -7.30 19.48
C VAL A 66 -2.94 -6.75 18.70
N ILE A 67 -3.16 -5.80 17.79
CA ILE A 67 -2.08 -5.17 17.03
C ILE A 67 -1.09 -4.49 17.99
N ASP A 68 -1.56 -3.77 19.01
CA ASP A 68 -0.70 -3.11 20.00
C ASP A 68 0.11 -4.10 20.84
N HIS A 69 -0.41 -5.31 21.08
CA HIS A 69 0.37 -6.37 21.73
C HIS A 69 1.39 -7.01 20.78
N ILE A 70 1.07 -7.19 19.49
CA ILE A 70 2.04 -7.64 18.48
C ILE A 70 3.24 -6.69 18.42
N PHE A 71 3.02 -5.37 18.47
CA PHE A 71 4.11 -4.38 18.43
C PHE A 71 4.95 -4.31 19.71
N LYS A 72 4.66 -5.11 20.75
CA LYS A 72 5.52 -5.30 21.93
C LYS A 72 6.42 -6.54 21.82
N LEU A 73 6.25 -7.37 20.80
CA LEU A 73 7.09 -8.54 20.55
C LEU A 73 8.54 -8.12 20.19
N PRO A 74 9.51 -9.06 20.27
CA PRO A 74 10.84 -8.84 19.71
C PRO A 74 10.78 -8.37 18.26
N LYS A 75 11.71 -7.48 17.88
CA LYS A 75 11.71 -6.85 16.56
C LYS A 75 11.71 -7.87 15.43
N GLU A 76 12.44 -8.96 15.58
CA GLU A 76 12.57 -10.05 14.61
C GLU A 76 11.22 -10.75 14.37
N SER A 77 10.41 -10.90 15.42
CA SER A 77 9.05 -11.45 15.33
C SER A 77 8.12 -10.51 14.57
N ILE A 78 8.19 -9.21 14.85
CA ILE A 78 7.41 -8.20 14.13
C ILE A 78 7.84 -8.15 12.66
N GLU A 79 9.15 -8.20 12.38
CA GLU A 79 9.69 -8.23 11.02
C GLU A 79 9.15 -9.40 10.21
N ALA A 80 9.16 -10.61 10.81
CA ALA A 80 8.59 -11.79 10.17
C ALA A 80 7.10 -11.62 9.86
N LEU A 81 6.33 -11.02 10.78
CA LEU A 81 4.91 -10.77 10.58
C LEU A 81 4.62 -9.68 9.53
N VAL A 82 5.40 -8.61 9.49
CA VAL A 82 5.24 -7.51 8.53
C VAL A 82 5.64 -7.95 7.11
N ASN A 83 6.75 -8.68 6.98
CA ASN A 83 7.28 -9.13 5.69
C ASN A 83 6.59 -10.39 5.15
N TYR A 84 5.76 -11.05 5.95
CA TYR A 84 4.96 -12.18 5.52
C TYR A 84 4.07 -11.80 4.32
N LYS A 85 4.15 -12.61 3.26
CA LYS A 85 3.32 -12.47 2.06
C LYS A 85 2.33 -13.62 1.99
N ASN A 86 1.04 -13.30 2.02
CA ASN A 86 -0.01 -14.28 1.88
C ASN A 86 -0.12 -14.73 0.41
N SER A 87 0.44 -15.91 0.10
CA SER A 87 0.40 -16.48 -1.26
C SER A 87 -1.01 -16.80 -1.76
N ASN A 88 -1.97 -16.99 -0.84
CA ASN A 88 -3.36 -17.27 -1.18
C ASN A 88 -4.14 -15.99 -1.54
N ASN A 89 -3.58 -14.81 -1.30
CA ASN A 89 -4.22 -13.53 -1.59
C ASN A 89 -3.29 -12.55 -2.30
N ASN A 90 -2.83 -12.92 -3.49
CA ASN A 90 -2.00 -12.08 -4.37
C ASN A 90 -0.72 -11.53 -3.70
N ASN A 91 -0.12 -12.30 -2.79
CA ASN A 91 1.04 -11.89 -2.00
C ASN A 91 0.79 -10.64 -1.14
N SER A 92 -0.46 -10.40 -0.72
CA SER A 92 -0.81 -9.31 0.21
C SER A 92 -0.11 -9.51 1.56
N ASN A 93 0.39 -8.41 2.14
CA ASN A 93 1.05 -8.38 3.43
C ASN A 93 0.28 -7.47 4.41
N ALA A 94 0.78 -7.34 5.65
CA ALA A 94 0.18 -6.47 6.66
C ALA A 94 0.02 -5.02 6.17
N LEU A 95 1.02 -4.48 5.49
CA LEU A 95 1.00 -3.10 4.99
C LEU A 95 -0.09 -2.88 3.93
N PHE A 96 -0.30 -3.84 3.03
CA PHE A 96 -1.40 -3.79 2.06
C PHE A 96 -2.76 -3.60 2.74
N TYR A 97 -3.05 -4.40 3.77
CA TYR A 97 -4.32 -4.29 4.47
C TYR A 97 -4.41 -3.03 5.33
N ALA A 98 -3.31 -2.58 5.94
CA ALA A 98 -3.29 -1.34 6.71
C ALA A 98 -3.62 -0.13 5.80
N VAL A 99 -3.00 -0.07 4.62
CA VAL A 99 -3.31 0.96 3.61
C VAL A 99 -4.76 0.84 3.12
N ASN A 100 -5.21 -0.37 2.78
CA ASN A 100 -6.56 -0.59 2.29
C ASN A 100 -7.64 -0.21 3.33
N ASN A 101 -7.32 -0.27 4.62
CA ASN A 101 -8.21 0.07 5.73
C ASN A 101 -8.03 1.49 6.27
N ASN A 102 -7.14 2.31 5.69
CA ASN A 102 -6.73 3.62 6.22
C ASN A 102 -6.22 3.58 7.67
N ASP A 103 -5.56 2.48 8.06
CA ASP A 103 -4.98 2.29 9.39
C ASP A 103 -3.61 2.98 9.49
N ILE A 104 -3.65 4.32 9.53
CA ILE A 104 -2.46 5.18 9.60
C ILE A 104 -1.62 4.90 10.84
N GLU A 105 -2.25 4.50 11.95
CA GLU A 105 -1.55 4.19 13.20
C GLU A 105 -0.67 2.94 13.05
N THR A 106 -1.20 1.85 12.50
CA THR A 106 -0.40 0.67 12.19
C THR A 106 0.73 0.99 11.21
N ILE A 107 0.47 1.79 10.17
CA ILE A 107 1.51 2.18 9.21
C ILE A 107 2.64 2.95 9.91
N LYS A 108 2.30 3.85 10.83
CA LYS A 108 3.30 4.59 11.64
C LYS A 108 4.10 3.66 12.55
N GLN A 109 3.45 2.73 13.26
CA GLN A 109 4.15 1.76 14.11
C GLN A 109 5.14 0.89 13.30
N ILE A 110 4.74 0.43 12.10
CA ILE A 110 5.64 -0.28 11.19
C ILE A 110 6.84 0.60 10.82
N LYS A 111 6.60 1.86 10.46
CA LYS A 111 7.65 2.82 10.09
C LYS A 111 8.61 3.13 11.24
N GLU A 112 8.09 3.30 12.46
CA GLU A 112 8.87 3.62 13.67
C GLU A 112 9.87 2.51 14.04
N LEU A 113 9.55 1.26 13.71
CA LEU A 113 10.46 0.12 13.87
C LEU A 113 11.55 0.04 12.77
N GLY A 114 11.52 0.96 11.81
CA GLY A 114 12.47 1.07 10.71
C GLY A 114 12.17 0.16 9.53
N PHE A 115 10.96 -0.40 9.43
CA PHE A 115 10.55 -1.16 8.26
C PHE A 115 10.19 -0.21 7.12
N SER A 116 10.60 -0.58 5.89
CA SER A 116 10.22 0.18 4.71
C SER A 116 8.73 0.04 4.45
N ILE A 117 8.06 1.17 4.25
CA ILE A 117 6.66 1.22 3.82
C ILE A 117 6.55 1.68 2.35
N SER A 118 7.49 1.20 1.53
CA SER A 118 7.53 1.51 0.10
C SER A 118 6.31 0.97 -0.63
N PRO A 119 5.71 1.72 -1.56
CA PRO A 119 4.61 1.22 -2.38
C PRO A 119 4.95 0.00 -3.24
N GLU A 120 6.23 -0.31 -3.48
CA GLU A 120 6.63 -1.55 -4.17
C GLU A 120 6.34 -2.81 -3.34
N THR A 121 6.22 -2.65 -2.02
CA THR A 121 5.87 -3.73 -1.09
C THR A 121 4.36 -3.98 -1.04
N ILE A 122 3.57 -3.17 -1.76
CA ILE A 122 2.11 -3.18 -1.78
C ILE A 122 1.63 -3.34 -3.23
N ASP A 123 0.69 -4.24 -3.49
CA ASP A 123 0.01 -4.22 -4.79
C ASP A 123 -1.04 -3.08 -4.80
N LEU A 124 -0.59 -1.86 -5.11
CA LEU A 124 -1.42 -0.66 -5.12
C LEU A 124 -2.68 -0.79 -5.99
N TYR A 125 -2.66 -1.63 -7.04
CA TYR A 125 -3.81 -1.77 -7.95
C TYR A 125 -4.86 -2.75 -7.44
N ASN A 126 -4.52 -3.56 -6.45
CA ASN A 126 -5.49 -4.39 -5.72
C ASN A 126 -6.10 -3.65 -4.52
N LEU A 127 -5.63 -2.43 -4.21
CA LEU A 127 -6.29 -1.59 -3.22
C LEU A 127 -7.69 -1.23 -3.71
N ASN A 128 -8.61 -1.12 -2.75
CA ASN A 128 -9.89 -0.48 -3.00
C ASN A 128 -9.69 1.03 -3.14
N ALA A 129 -9.34 1.44 -4.37
CA ALA A 129 -8.97 2.79 -4.75
C ALA A 129 -9.97 3.87 -4.31
N ASP A 130 -11.25 3.52 -4.16
CA ASP A 130 -12.28 4.46 -3.72
C ASP A 130 -12.28 4.67 -2.21
N GLN A 131 -11.87 3.67 -1.44
CA GLN A 131 -11.82 3.73 0.02
C GLN A 131 -10.52 4.30 0.56
N VAL A 132 -9.39 4.07 -0.12
CA VAL A 132 -8.08 4.52 0.37
C VAL A 132 -7.99 6.05 0.33
N GLU A 133 -7.74 6.68 1.47
CA GLU A 133 -7.63 8.13 1.62
C GLU A 133 -6.26 8.65 1.17
N ILE A 134 -6.18 9.92 0.79
CA ILE A 134 -4.93 10.52 0.31
C ILE A 134 -3.92 10.63 1.45
N GLU A 135 -4.40 10.91 2.66
CA GLU A 135 -3.63 10.99 3.90
C GLU A 135 -2.92 9.66 4.18
N THR A 136 -3.60 8.53 3.95
CA THR A 136 -2.99 7.21 4.05
C THR A 136 -1.87 7.04 3.03
N LEU A 137 -2.09 7.40 1.77
CA LEU A 137 -1.06 7.30 0.74
C LEU A 137 0.15 8.18 1.07
N GLN A 138 -0.05 9.37 1.63
CA GLN A 138 1.03 10.28 2.04
C GLN A 138 1.93 9.72 3.14
N THR A 139 1.50 8.69 3.87
CA THR A 139 2.35 8.05 4.89
C THR A 139 3.44 7.20 4.29
N LEU A 140 3.25 6.69 3.06
CA LEU A 140 4.14 5.74 2.39
C LEU A 140 5.44 6.39 1.94
N ASP A 141 6.51 5.58 1.88
CA ASP A 141 7.83 6.03 1.43
C ASP A 141 7.88 6.05 -0.10
N TRP A 142 7.31 7.09 -0.71
CA TRP A 142 7.30 7.25 -2.16
C TRP A 142 8.70 7.51 -2.71
N ASP A 143 9.17 6.59 -3.53
CA ASP A 143 10.31 6.82 -4.41
C ASP A 143 9.89 7.77 -5.55
N LYS A 144 10.61 8.89 -5.73
CA LYS A 144 10.33 9.86 -6.81
C LYS A 144 10.42 9.21 -8.17
N ASP A 145 11.32 8.25 -8.36
CA ASP A 145 11.38 7.50 -9.60
C ASP A 145 10.09 6.69 -9.77
N LEU A 146 9.58 6.05 -8.71
CA LEU A 146 8.43 5.17 -8.78
C LEU A 146 7.15 5.83 -9.31
N LEU A 147 6.84 7.04 -8.85
CA LEU A 147 5.67 7.81 -9.32
C LEU A 147 5.85 8.37 -10.72
N ASN A 148 7.06 8.82 -11.05
CA ASN A 148 7.31 9.66 -12.22
C ASN A 148 7.93 8.91 -13.39
N LEU A 149 8.78 7.93 -13.12
CA LEU A 149 9.69 7.32 -14.07
C LEU A 149 9.59 5.78 -14.16
N LYS A 150 9.48 5.10 -13.02
CA LYS A 150 10.07 3.78 -12.84
C LYS A 150 9.34 2.71 -13.64
N GLU A 151 10.17 1.84 -14.17
CA GLU A 151 9.83 0.62 -14.90
C GLU A 151 9.05 -0.37 -14.04
N LEU A 152 7.76 -0.12 -13.81
CA LEU A 152 6.94 -1.00 -12.98
C LEU A 152 6.55 -2.28 -13.68
N HIS A 153 6.28 -2.20 -14.98
CA HIS A 153 5.82 -3.34 -15.76
C HIS A 153 6.40 -3.28 -17.17
N ARG A 154 7.21 -4.28 -17.54
CA ARG A 154 7.41 -4.64 -18.95
C ARG A 154 6.20 -5.46 -19.39
N PHE A 155 5.17 -4.77 -19.87
CA PHE A 155 4.12 -5.39 -20.66
C PHE A 155 4.35 -4.98 -22.12
N ASP A 156 4.52 -5.96 -23.02
CA ASP A 156 4.90 -5.74 -24.43
C ASP A 156 6.18 -4.92 -24.65
N GLY A 157 7.15 -4.98 -23.72
CA GLY A 157 8.40 -4.21 -23.82
C GLY A 157 8.23 -2.69 -23.66
N LYS A 158 7.06 -2.21 -23.22
CA LYS A 158 6.78 -0.79 -22.95
C LYS A 158 6.82 -0.52 -21.44
N ILE A 159 7.44 0.59 -21.09
CA ILE A 159 7.62 1.07 -19.70
C ILE A 159 6.43 1.95 -19.32
N PHE A 160 5.82 1.72 -18.15
CA PHE A 160 4.77 2.55 -17.57
C PHE A 160 5.07 2.85 -16.11
N ASN A 161 4.92 4.12 -15.69
CA ASN A 161 4.84 4.49 -14.27
C ASN A 161 3.45 4.17 -13.69
N TYR A 162 3.27 4.28 -12.37
CA TYR A 162 2.00 3.93 -11.71
C TYR A 162 0.79 4.67 -12.32
N ILE A 163 0.92 5.98 -12.55
CA ILE A 163 -0.18 6.77 -13.08
C ILE A 163 -0.53 6.31 -14.50
N SER A 164 0.45 6.12 -15.38
CA SER A 164 0.23 5.73 -16.77
C SER A 164 -0.36 4.32 -16.88
N TYR A 165 0.10 3.39 -16.04
CA TYR A 165 -0.43 2.02 -16.00
C TYR A 165 -1.87 2.00 -15.45
N GLY A 166 -2.14 2.75 -14.39
CA GLY A 166 -3.49 2.92 -13.84
C GLY A 166 -4.49 3.48 -14.87
N ILE A 167 -4.09 4.51 -15.62
CA ILE A 167 -4.90 5.08 -16.71
C ILE A 167 -5.17 4.05 -17.82
N LYS A 168 -4.15 3.31 -18.23
CA LYS A 168 -4.22 2.46 -19.43
C LYS A 168 -4.94 1.14 -19.18
N TYR A 169 -4.66 0.48 -18.06
CA TYR A 169 -4.93 -0.95 -17.88
C TYR A 169 -5.84 -1.31 -16.72
N ARG A 170 -5.94 -0.48 -15.68
CA ARG A 170 -6.59 -0.89 -14.42
C ARG A 170 -7.90 -0.17 -14.12
N GLU A 171 -8.24 0.85 -14.90
CA GLU A 171 -9.39 1.74 -14.62
C GLU A 171 -9.39 2.32 -13.19
N ALA A 172 -8.24 2.26 -12.50
CA ALA A 172 -8.02 2.68 -11.11
C ALA A 172 -7.94 4.21 -10.99
N THR A 173 -8.96 4.87 -11.53
CA THR A 173 -9.02 6.31 -11.76
C THR A 173 -8.98 7.07 -10.45
N SER A 174 -9.69 6.58 -9.43
CA SER A 174 -9.74 7.19 -8.11
C SER A 174 -8.34 7.22 -7.47
N LEU A 175 -7.64 6.08 -7.52
CA LEU A 175 -6.25 5.98 -7.08
C LEU A 175 -5.35 6.90 -7.92
N VAL A 176 -5.43 6.86 -9.25
CA VAL A 176 -4.64 7.73 -10.13
C VAL A 176 -4.80 9.21 -9.77
N LYS A 177 -6.04 9.65 -9.54
CA LYS A 177 -6.34 11.04 -9.14
C LYS A 177 -5.68 11.38 -7.81
N LYS A 178 -5.64 10.46 -6.85
CA LYS A 178 -4.96 10.61 -5.56
C LYS A 178 -3.44 10.65 -5.73
N LEU A 179 -2.87 9.74 -6.54
CA LEU A 179 -1.43 9.72 -6.83
C LEU A 179 -0.93 11.03 -7.46
N ILE A 180 -1.72 11.66 -8.34
CA ILE A 180 -1.38 12.97 -8.94
C ILE A 180 -1.32 14.10 -7.90
N GLN A 181 -2.04 13.96 -6.78
CA GLN A 181 -2.08 14.97 -5.73
C GLN A 181 -0.88 14.87 -4.77
N LEU A 182 -0.16 13.74 -4.75
CA LEU A 182 1.04 13.57 -3.94
C LEU A 182 2.10 14.62 -4.28
N GLU A 183 2.92 15.00 -3.30
CA GLU A 183 3.98 16.00 -3.48
C GLU A 183 5.10 15.45 -4.37
N GLU A 184 5.35 14.15 -4.28
CA GLU A 184 6.37 13.43 -5.03
C GLU A 184 6.03 13.27 -6.50
N PHE A 185 4.78 13.47 -6.91
CA PHE A 185 4.41 13.48 -8.32
C PHE A 185 4.87 14.78 -9.00
N ASP A 186 5.83 14.62 -9.91
CA ASP A 186 6.43 15.66 -10.73
C ASP A 186 6.26 15.34 -12.23
N PRO A 187 5.30 15.99 -12.92
CA PRO A 187 5.09 15.84 -14.37
C PRO A 187 6.20 16.45 -15.24
N PHE A 188 7.28 16.98 -14.64
CA PHE A 188 8.48 17.47 -15.32
C PHE A 188 9.77 16.68 -15.01
N TYR A 189 9.66 15.58 -14.27
CA TYR A 189 10.79 14.79 -13.81
C TYR A 189 11.72 14.24 -14.93
N GLN A 190 13.03 14.45 -14.77
CA GLN A 190 14.13 14.10 -15.70
C GLN A 190 14.09 14.75 -17.09
N ASP A 191 13.16 14.35 -17.96
CA ASP A 191 13.06 14.87 -19.32
C ASP A 191 11.60 15.01 -19.80
N ASP A 192 11.38 15.96 -20.72
CA ASP A 192 10.05 16.34 -21.21
C ASP A 192 9.28 15.19 -21.88
N LYS A 193 9.96 14.13 -22.37
CA LYS A 193 9.29 13.02 -23.06
C LYS A 193 8.74 11.99 -22.07
N THR A 194 9.49 11.71 -21.01
CA THR A 194 9.11 10.69 -20.02
C THR A 194 8.17 11.28 -18.97
N ALA A 195 8.44 12.51 -18.52
CA ALA A 195 7.65 13.18 -17.48
C ALA A 195 6.19 13.46 -17.91
N LEU A 196 5.98 13.76 -19.19
CA LEU A 196 4.66 14.04 -19.75
C LEU A 196 3.88 12.78 -20.13
N ARG A 197 4.44 11.59 -19.92
CA ARG A 197 3.79 10.32 -20.31
C ARG A 197 2.40 10.15 -19.66
N PRO A 198 2.21 10.34 -18.34
CA PRO A 198 0.86 10.37 -17.73
C PRO A 198 -0.14 11.29 -18.44
N TYR A 199 0.32 12.49 -18.81
CA TYR A 199 -0.50 13.48 -19.50
C TYR A 199 -0.87 13.01 -20.91
N PHE A 200 0.07 12.45 -21.67
CA PHE A 200 -0.23 11.91 -23.00
C PHE A 200 -1.10 10.66 -22.95
N THR A 201 -0.86 9.78 -21.99
CA THR A 201 -1.66 8.56 -21.80
C THR A 201 -3.11 8.94 -21.49
N SER A 202 -3.35 9.87 -20.56
CA SER A 202 -4.71 10.37 -20.29
C SER A 202 -5.35 11.05 -21.50
N ARG A 203 -4.57 11.82 -22.29
CA ARG A 203 -5.07 12.45 -23.53
C ARG A 203 -5.45 11.44 -24.61
N TYR A 204 -4.66 10.38 -24.77
CA TYR A 204 -4.93 9.32 -25.73
C TYR A 204 -6.21 8.57 -25.36
N TYR A 205 -6.40 8.29 -24.07
CA TYR A 205 -7.58 7.58 -23.54
C TYR A 205 -8.73 8.50 -23.11
N LYS A 206 -8.71 9.80 -23.47
CA LYS A 206 -9.70 10.80 -23.03
C LYS A 206 -11.16 10.50 -23.36
N HIS A 207 -11.41 9.57 -24.29
CA HIS A 207 -12.74 9.14 -24.70
C HIS A 207 -13.35 8.13 -23.73
N ARG A 208 -12.56 7.58 -22.80
CA ARG A 208 -13.04 6.73 -21.71
C ARG A 208 -13.56 7.62 -20.57
N GLN A 209 -14.80 7.39 -20.16
CA GLN A 209 -15.47 8.18 -19.11
C GLN A 209 -14.64 8.27 -17.83
N HIS A 210 -13.99 7.18 -17.42
CA HIS A 210 -13.16 7.14 -16.22
C HIS A 210 -11.84 7.92 -16.38
N VAL A 211 -11.30 8.12 -17.58
CA VAL A 211 -10.07 8.90 -17.79
C VAL A 211 -10.35 10.41 -17.90
N GLU A 212 -11.62 10.81 -18.04
CA GLU A 212 -11.99 12.21 -18.16
C GLU A 212 -11.52 13.03 -16.93
N GLY A 213 -10.90 14.18 -17.21
CA GLY A 213 -10.40 15.09 -16.19
C GLY A 213 -9.02 14.76 -15.64
N ILE A 214 -8.46 13.55 -15.86
CA ILE A 214 -7.09 13.22 -15.42
C ILE A 214 -6.07 14.16 -16.07
N SER A 215 -6.19 14.44 -17.38
CA SER A 215 -5.29 15.38 -18.06
C SER A 215 -5.40 16.80 -17.52
N ASN A 216 -6.58 17.22 -17.04
CA ASN A 216 -6.77 18.52 -16.39
C ASN A 216 -6.07 18.57 -15.03
N LEU A 217 -6.17 17.50 -14.23
CA LEU A 217 -5.48 17.40 -12.94
C LEU A 217 -3.96 17.46 -13.11
N ILE A 218 -3.42 16.73 -14.09
CA ILE A 218 -1.99 16.79 -14.39
C ILE A 218 -1.60 18.19 -14.86
N LEU A 219 -2.36 18.81 -15.77
CA LEU A 219 -2.11 20.19 -16.19
C LEU A 219 -2.17 21.19 -15.03
N LYS A 220 -3.09 21.01 -14.09
CA LYS A 220 -3.18 21.84 -12.88
C LYS A 220 -1.90 21.72 -12.05
N LYS A 221 -1.45 20.48 -11.75
CA LYS A 221 -0.19 20.22 -11.05
C LYS A 221 1.02 20.83 -11.78
N MET A 222 1.07 20.70 -13.11
CA MET A 222 2.09 21.34 -13.93
C MET A 222 2.07 22.87 -13.81
N HIS A 223 0.88 23.47 -13.78
CA HIS A 223 0.73 24.91 -13.58
C HIS A 223 1.17 25.36 -12.19
N GLU A 224 0.94 24.55 -11.17
CA GLU A 224 1.41 24.80 -9.79
C GLU A 224 2.94 24.77 -9.70
N LEU A 225 3.59 23.84 -10.41
CA LEU A 225 5.05 23.67 -10.41
C LEU A 225 5.79 24.65 -11.34
N ASP A 226 5.34 24.80 -12.59
CA ASP A 226 5.91 25.72 -13.58
C ASP A 226 4.82 26.25 -14.54
N PRO A 227 4.22 27.41 -14.23
CA PRO A 227 3.18 28.01 -15.06
C PRO A 227 3.62 28.31 -16.50
N LYS A 228 4.90 28.64 -16.72
CA LYS A 228 5.40 29.02 -18.06
C LYS A 228 5.53 27.78 -18.93
N LYS A 229 6.12 26.71 -18.40
CA LYS A 229 6.27 25.43 -19.09
C LYS A 229 4.91 24.76 -19.32
N ALA A 230 4.02 24.80 -18.33
CA ALA A 230 2.64 24.33 -18.47
C ALA A 230 1.88 25.03 -19.62
N LYS A 231 1.96 26.36 -19.72
CA LYS A 231 1.35 27.12 -20.83
C LYS A 231 1.88 26.71 -22.20
N LYS A 232 3.19 26.50 -22.33
CA LYS A 232 3.82 26.03 -23.58
C LYS A 232 3.33 24.64 -24.00
N ILE A 233 3.14 23.75 -23.03
CA ILE A 233 2.63 22.39 -23.29
C ILE A 233 1.15 22.42 -23.66
N ALA A 234 0.34 23.22 -22.95
CA ALA A 234 -1.08 23.39 -23.23
C ALA A 234 -1.33 24.02 -24.61
N SER A 235 -0.52 25.01 -25.02
CA SER A 235 -0.63 25.65 -26.35
C SER A 235 -0.15 24.76 -27.49
N GLY A 236 0.50 23.63 -27.19
CA GLY A 236 1.03 22.72 -28.19
C GLY A 236 2.37 23.13 -28.79
N PHE A 237 3.04 24.11 -28.18
CA PHE A 237 4.30 24.68 -28.65
C PHE A 237 5.45 23.66 -28.74
N LEU A 238 5.34 22.52 -28.03
CA LEU A 238 6.28 21.39 -28.13
C LEU A 238 5.89 20.33 -29.17
N GLY A 239 5.06 20.67 -30.17
CA GLY A 239 4.56 19.71 -31.17
C GLY A 239 3.42 18.82 -30.65
N LEU A 240 2.78 19.24 -29.56
CA LEU A 240 1.74 18.49 -28.87
C LEU A 240 0.38 19.04 -29.27
N ARG A 241 -0.58 18.20 -29.68
CA ARG A 241 -1.92 18.69 -30.06
C ARG A 241 -2.54 19.46 -28.88
N GLY A 242 -2.75 20.78 -29.06
CA GLY A 242 -3.12 21.70 -27.98
C GLY A 242 -4.26 21.22 -27.06
N HIS A 243 -4.18 21.58 -25.79
CA HIS A 243 -5.17 21.31 -24.75
C HIS A 243 -5.59 22.61 -24.08
N LYS A 244 -6.89 22.92 -24.09
CA LYS A 244 -7.46 24.00 -23.28
C LYS A 244 -7.90 23.41 -21.94
N LEU A 245 -7.44 23.95 -20.82
CA LEU A 245 -7.96 23.60 -19.50
C LEU A 245 -9.48 23.87 -19.51
N LYS A 246 -10.27 22.88 -19.10
CA LYS A 246 -11.68 23.15 -18.78
C LYS A 246 -11.69 23.89 -17.42
N PRO A 247 -12.50 24.95 -17.27
CA PRO A 247 -12.68 25.62 -15.98
C PRO A 247 -13.20 24.64 -14.91
#